data_AF-A0A962JKE7-F1
#
_entry.id   AF-A0A962JKE7-F1
#
_cell.length_a   1.000
_cell.length_b   1.000
_cell.length_c   1.000
_cell.angle_alpha   90.00
_cell.angle_beta   90.00
_cell.angle_gamma   90.00
#
_symmetry.space_group_name_H-M   'P 1'
#
loop_
_entity.id
_entity.type
_entity.pdbx_description
1 polymer ?
#
loop_
_entity_poly.entity_id
_entity_poly.type
_entity_poly.pdbx_seq_one_letter_code
_entity_poly.pdbx_strand_id
1 'polypeptide(L)' 'MGVNTFTRESFLRVFLESCIKVTPRTQVQDCRDPKDDKFLSVALEAKAVMLVTGDKKDLLSMNPYKDVAIITAREFLNIA' A
#
# COMPACT_ATOMS: atom_id res chain seq x y z
N MET A 1 33.74 -10.26 11.91
CA MET A 1 32.64 -9.84 11.01
C MET A 1 31.34 -10.03 11.78
N GLY A 2 30.79 -8.96 12.33
CA GLY A 2 29.54 -9.04 13.09
C GLY A 2 28.36 -9.14 12.12
N VAL A 3 27.60 -10.22 12.18
CA VAL A 3 26.30 -10.30 11.50
C VAL A 3 25.44 -9.23 12.15
N ASN A 4 25.06 -8.20 11.40
CA ASN A 4 24.04 -7.26 11.83
C ASN A 4 22.70 -7.99 11.75
N THR A 5 22.39 -8.79 12.79
CA THR A 5 21.19 -9.61 12.82
C THR A 5 20.01 -8.73 13.17
N PHE A 6 19.49 -8.02 12.17
CA PHE A 6 18.25 -7.27 12.33
C PHE A 6 17.12 -8.26 12.57
N THR A 7 16.62 -8.32 13.80
CA THR A 7 15.56 -9.26 14.14
C THR A 7 14.24 -8.81 13.52
N ARG A 8 13.31 -9.75 13.34
CA ARG A 8 11.95 -9.46 12.85
C ARG A 8 11.27 -8.40 13.71
N GLU A 9 11.43 -8.46 15.02
CA GLU A 9 10.84 -7.50 15.97
C GLU A 9 11.45 -6.11 15.80
N SER A 10 12.77 -6.03 15.59
CA SER A 10 13.48 -4.77 15.35
C SER A 10 13.03 -4.14 14.03
N PHE A 11 12.84 -4.96 12.99
CA PHE A 11 12.27 -4.52 11.71
C PHE A 11 10.87 -3.97 11.87
N LEU A 12 9.98 -4.72 12.51
CA LEU A 12 8.59 -4.28 12.67
C LEU A 12 8.50 -2.98 13.46
N ARG A 13 9.34 -2.80 14.49
CA ARG A 13 9.37 -1.55 15.27
C ARG A 13 9.73 -0.36 14.39
N VAL A 14 10.89 -0.40 13.74
CA VAL A 14 11.39 0.71 12.91
C VAL A 14 10.43 0.98 11.74
N PHE A 15 9.93 -0.08 11.11
CA PHE A 15 8.95 0.03 10.03
C PHE A 15 7.68 0.74 10.49
N LEU A 16 7.08 0.31 11.60
CA LEU A 16 5.85 0.91 12.13
C LEU A 16 6.04 2.34 12.63
N GLU A 17 7.24 2.71 13.08
CA GLU A 17 7.59 4.09 13.46
C GLU A 17 7.76 4.99 12.23
N SER A 18 8.15 4.44 11.08
CA SER A 18 8.30 5.17 9.82
C SER A 18 6.98 5.35 9.03
N CYS A 19 5.89 4.75 9.47
CA CYS A 19 4.61 4.77 8.77
C CYS A 19 3.58 5.70 9.42
N ILE A 20 2.73 6.30 8.59
CA ILE A 20 1.48 6.91 9.05
C ILE A 20 0.46 5.79 9.26
N LYS A 21 -0.09 5.69 10.48
CA LYS A 21 -1.13 4.71 10.81
C LYS A 21 -2.49 5.26 10.42
N VAL A 22 -3.21 4.51 9.60
CA VAL A 22 -4.51 4.91 9.07
C VAL A 22 -5.55 3.85 9.43
N THR A 23 -6.67 4.29 9.99
CA THR A 23 -7.83 3.44 10.24
C THR A 23 -8.95 3.86 9.29
N PRO A 24 -9.21 3.09 8.22
CA PRO A 24 -10.24 3.45 7.25
C PRO A 24 -11.62 3.41 7.90
N ARG A 25 -12.37 4.51 7.78
CA ARG A 25 -13.76 4.59 8.29
C ARG A 25 -14.80 4.28 7.22
N THR A 26 -14.46 4.46 5.95
CA THR A 26 -15.32 4.16 4.82
C THR A 26 -15.12 2.72 4.35
N GLN A 27 -16.20 1.97 4.17
CA GLN A 27 -16.15 0.69 3.47
C GLN A 27 -16.14 0.92 1.96
N VAL A 28 -15.10 0.39 1.32
CA VAL A 28 -15.03 0.24 -0.15
C VAL A 28 -15.47 -1.17 -0.51
N GLN A 29 -16.19 -1.33 -1.63
CA GLN A 29 -16.60 -2.62 -2.21
C GLN A 29 -16.46 -2.57 -3.74
N ASP A 30 -15.40 -1.94 -4.21
CA ASP A 30 -15.21 -1.60 -5.63
C ASP A 30 -14.28 -2.60 -6.33
N CYS A 31 -13.47 -3.34 -5.57
CA CYS A 31 -12.53 -4.31 -6.11
C CYS A 31 -13.22 -5.62 -6.51
N ARG A 32 -12.71 -6.27 -7.56
CA ARG A 32 -13.18 -7.59 -7.99
C ARG A 32 -12.87 -8.69 -6.98
N ASP A 33 -11.74 -8.59 -6.28
CA ASP A 33 -11.47 -9.40 -5.09
C ASP A 33 -11.84 -8.56 -3.84
N PRO A 34 -12.92 -8.92 -3.12
CA PRO A 34 -13.35 -8.20 -1.92
C PRO A 34 -12.27 -8.13 -0.81
N LYS A 35 -11.25 -9.00 -0.86
CA LYS A 35 -10.14 -8.96 0.11
C LYS A 35 -9.22 -7.76 -0.10
N ASP A 36 -9.22 -7.18 -1.30
CA ASP A 36 -8.36 -6.08 -1.68
C ASP A 36 -9.00 -4.70 -1.47
N ASP A 37 -10.32 -4.64 -1.21
CA ASP A 37 -11.02 -3.41 -0.87
C ASP A 37 -10.42 -2.68 0.33
N LYS A 38 -9.78 -3.41 1.26
CA LYS A 38 -9.07 -2.81 2.40
C LYS A 38 -7.94 -1.89 1.97
N PHE A 39 -7.26 -2.19 0.86
CA PHE A 39 -6.16 -1.37 0.35
C PHE A 39 -6.69 -0.08 -0.26
N LEU A 40 -7.77 -0.17 -1.03
CA LEU A 40 -8.49 0.99 -1.58
C LEU A 40 -9.03 1.88 -0.44
N SER A 41 -9.64 1.28 0.59
CA SER A 41 -10.16 1.99 1.75
C SER A 41 -9.06 2.78 2.47
N VAL A 42 -7.89 2.16 2.70
CA VAL A 42 -6.73 2.84 3.32
C VAL A 42 -6.20 3.96 2.43
N ALA A 43 -6.09 3.74 1.12
CA ALA A 43 -5.60 4.77 0.20
C ALA A 43 -6.49 6.03 0.22
N LEU A 44 -7.82 5.85 0.21
CA LEU A 44 -8.76 6.97 0.29
C LEU A 44 -8.70 7.68 1.64
N GLU A 45 -8.71 6.94 2.75
CA GLU A 45 -8.64 7.52 4.10
C GLU A 45 -7.31 8.27 4.31
N ALA A 46 -6.21 7.71 3.82
CA ALA A 46 -4.88 8.32 3.88
C ALA A 46 -4.74 9.54 2.95
N LYS A 47 -5.69 9.76 2.03
CA LYS A 47 -5.55 10.69 0.90
C LYS A 47 -4.26 10.43 0.13
N ALA A 48 -3.96 9.15 -0.09
CA ALA A 48 -2.75 8.74 -0.78
C ALA A 48 -2.76 9.23 -2.22
N VAL A 49 -1.63 9.71 -2.72
CA VAL A 49 -1.46 10.04 -4.13
C VAL A 49 -1.21 8.77 -4.97
N MET A 50 -0.70 7.71 -4.35
CA MET A 50 -0.35 6.46 -5.01
C MET A 50 -0.62 5.24 -4.12
N LEU A 51 -1.08 4.14 -4.74
CA LEU A 51 -1.12 2.80 -4.18
C LEU A 51 -0.12 1.92 -4.97
N VAL A 52 0.89 1.39 -4.29
CA VAL A 52 1.89 0.53 -4.92
C VAL A 52 1.50 -0.94 -4.73
N THR A 53 1.37 -1.69 -5.82
CA THR A 53 0.98 -3.11 -5.76
C THR A 53 1.57 -3.94 -6.90
N GLY A 54 1.69 -5.25 -6.68
CA GLY A 54 2.01 -6.23 -7.73
C GLY A 54 0.78 -6.91 -8.32
N ASP A 55 -0.43 -6.63 -7.79
CA ASP A 55 -1.66 -7.25 -8.25
C ASP A 55 -2.11 -6.66 -9.59
N LYS A 56 -1.82 -7.39 -10.66
CA LYS A 56 -2.14 -6.98 -12.03
C LYS A 56 -3.61 -7.13 -12.38
N LYS A 57 -4.28 -8.11 -11.78
CA LYS A 57 -5.60 -8.57 -12.25
C LYS A 57 -6.72 -7.73 -11.66
N ASP A 58 -6.57 -7.38 -10.39
CA ASP A 58 -7.61 -6.78 -9.59
C ASP A 58 -7.25 -5.30 -9.35
N LEU A 59 -6.25 -4.98 -8.52
CA LEU A 59 -5.93 -3.59 -8.16
C LEU A 59 -5.34 -2.74 -9.29
N LEU A 60 -4.28 -3.19 -9.98
CA LEU A 60 -3.66 -2.37 -11.06
C LEU A 60 -4.63 -2.09 -12.20
N SER A 61 -5.61 -2.99 -12.42
CA SER A 61 -6.64 -2.80 -13.44
C SER A 61 -7.59 -1.63 -13.14
N MET A 62 -7.58 -1.13 -11.89
CA MET A 62 -8.37 0.01 -11.43
C MET A 62 -7.60 1.34 -11.49
N ASN A 63 -6.41 1.39 -12.11
CA ASN A 63 -5.65 2.64 -12.24
C ASN A 63 -6.28 3.60 -13.29
N PRO A 64 -6.56 4.88 -12.95
CA PRO A 64 -6.53 5.48 -11.61
C PRO A 64 -7.82 5.18 -10.82
N TYR A 65 -7.70 5.10 -9.50
CA TYR A 65 -8.83 4.86 -8.61
C TYR A 65 -9.10 6.10 -7.75
N LYS A 66 -10.19 6.84 -8.03
CA LYS A 66 -10.62 8.03 -7.25
C LYS A 66 -9.44 8.96 -6.90
N ASP A 67 -8.72 9.39 -7.94
CA ASP A 67 -7.53 10.25 -7.89
C ASP A 67 -6.27 9.62 -7.26
N VAL A 68 -6.31 8.34 -6.87
CA VAL A 68 -5.15 7.56 -6.45
C VAL A 68 -4.56 6.84 -7.67
N ALA A 69 -3.31 7.11 -8.00
CA ALA A 69 -2.60 6.32 -9.01
C ALA A 69 -2.26 4.94 -8.46
N ILE A 70 -2.63 3.87 -9.16
CA ILE A 70 -2.25 2.51 -8.80
C ILE A 70 -1.12 2.05 -9.71
N ILE A 71 0.05 1.83 -9.14
CA ILE A 71 1.29 1.58 -9.88
C ILE A 71 2.04 0.37 -9.34
N THR A 72 2.91 -0.19 -10.17
CA THR A 72 3.84 -1.23 -9.77
C THR A 72 4.98 -0.67 -8.93
N ALA A 73 5.61 -1.53 -8.13
CA ALA A 73 6.84 -1.15 -7.41
C ALA A 73 7.96 -0.69 -8.37
N ARG A 74 8.04 -1.27 -9.57
CA ARG A 74 9.01 -0.85 -10.59
C ARG A 74 8.75 0.57 -11.09
N GLU A 75 7.49 0.92 -11.34
CA GLU A 75 7.13 2.28 -11.76
C GLU A 75 7.41 3.29 -10.64
N PHE A 76 7.09 2.94 -9.39
CA PHE A 76 7.39 3.81 -8.24
C PHE A 76 8.89 4.12 -8.12
N LEU A 77 9.75 3.12 -8.31
CA LEU A 77 11.21 3.31 -8.29
C LEU A 77 11.74 4.19 -9.43
N ASN A 78 10.99 4.37 -10.51
CA ASN A 78 11.37 5.28 -11.60
C ASN A 78 10.91 6.73 -11.35
N ILE A 79 10.07 6.97 -10.34
CA ILE A 79 9.57 8.30 -9.94
C ILE A 79 10.38 8.85 -8.76
N ALA A 80 10.85 7.97 -7.88
CA ALA A 80 11.59 8.29 -6.65
C ALA A 80 13.06 8.67 -6.90
#